data_AF-A0A916A711-F1
#
_entry.id   AF-A0A916A711-F1
#
_cell.length_a   1.000
_cell.length_b   1.000
_cell.length_c   1.000
_cell.angle_alpha   90.00
_cell.angle_beta   90.00
_cell.angle_gamma   90.00
#
_symmetry.space_group_name_H-M   'P 1'
#
loop_
_entity.id
_entity.type
_entity.pdbx_description
1 polymer ?
#
loop_
_entity_poly.entity_id
_entity_poly.type
_entity_poly.pdbx_seq_one_letter_code
_entity_poly.pdbx_strand_id
1 'polypeptide(L)'
;MGTNVYRGSDGSIALAVESGLEGDKAKAVSEAYSLTPIGRVTGVTVRVTNDVRPFHELGQRFATELRPGNVNVYGTIDRAYINGALLKLMLGDAADSRPAGTFVSPSFNLSVRVENPSLPGTASTVTVMGVKLEEWNYGLPEDDFAMEKVNFRALWVKVEDATA
;
A
#
# COMPACT_ATOMS: atom_id res chain seq x y z
N MET A 1 19.83 -2.03 11.10
CA MET A 1 18.87 -1.27 10.27
C MET A 1 18.32 -2.24 9.23
N GLY A 2 17.19 -2.89 9.50
CA GLY A 2 16.54 -3.78 8.54
C GLY A 2 15.39 -3.06 7.88
N THR A 3 15.67 -2.26 6.85
CA THR A 3 14.61 -1.73 5.99
C THR A 3 14.35 -2.78 4.91
N ASN A 4 13.29 -3.57 5.08
CA ASN A 4 12.89 -4.51 4.05
C ASN A 4 12.13 -3.73 2.98
N VAL A 5 12.75 -3.60 1.81
CA VAL A 5 12.13 -2.98 0.62
C VAL A 5 11.76 -4.10 -0.33
N TYR A 6 10.46 -4.31 -0.52
CA TYR A 6 9.96 -5.23 -1.52
C TYR A 6 9.68 -4.44 -2.80
N ARG A 7 10.30 -4.86 -3.91
CA ARG A 7 10.04 -4.33 -5.25
C ARG A 7 9.39 -5.43 -6.07
N GLY A 8 8.09 -5.28 -6.35
CA GLY A 8 7.40 -6.13 -7.32
C GLY A 8 7.41 -5.46 -8.69
N SER A 9 7.75 -6.20 -9.75
CA SER A 9 7.64 -5.70 -11.13
C SER A 9 6.18 -5.43 -11.51
N ASP A 10 5.26 -6.30 -11.07
CA ASP A 10 3.83 -6.19 -11.32
C ASP A 10 3.03 -6.50 -10.04
N GLY A 11 2.10 -5.62 -9.70
CA GLY A 11 1.18 -5.79 -8.58
C GLY A 11 -0.27 -5.84 -9.05
N SER A 12 -1.09 -6.60 -8.34
CA SER A 12 -2.53 -6.59 -8.52
C SER A 12 -3.19 -5.94 -7.31
N ILE A 13 -4.02 -4.93 -7.55
CA ILE A 13 -4.92 -4.44 -6.50
C ILE A 13 -6.08 -5.41 -6.41
N ALA A 14 -6.17 -6.12 -5.28
CA ALA A 14 -7.32 -6.93 -4.94
C ALA A 14 -8.02 -6.27 -3.76
N LEU A 15 -9.21 -5.70 -3.98
CA LEU A 15 -10.09 -5.27 -2.89
C LEU A 15 -10.55 -6.51 -2.13
N ALA A 16 -9.69 -7.07 -1.29
CA ALA A 16 -10.14 -7.94 -0.23
C ALA A 16 -10.82 -7.02 0.79
N VAL A 17 -12.14 -7.13 0.81
CA VAL A 17 -13.04 -6.33 1.64
C VAL A 17 -12.66 -6.57 3.10
N GLU A 18 -12.04 -5.58 3.72
CA GLU A 18 -11.95 -5.55 5.18
C GLU A 18 -13.37 -5.47 5.73
N SER A 19 -13.74 -6.30 6.70
CA SER A 19 -15.08 -6.26 7.27
C SER A 19 -15.30 -4.94 8.00
N GLY A 20 -16.27 -4.14 7.56
CA GLY A 20 -16.64 -2.87 8.19
C GLY A 20 -16.95 -1.76 7.19
N LEU A 21 -17.28 -0.57 7.73
CA LEU A 21 -17.73 0.59 6.94
C LEU A 21 -16.72 1.02 5.87
N GLU A 22 -15.42 0.90 6.13
CA GLU A 22 -14.35 1.27 5.19
C GLU A 22 -14.28 0.31 3.99
N GLY A 23 -14.41 -1.00 4.24
CA GLY A 23 -14.43 -2.00 3.19
C GLY A 23 -15.73 -1.99 2.38
N ASP A 24 -16.87 -1.69 3.01
CA ASP A 24 -18.15 -1.53 2.30
C ASP A 24 -18.10 -0.38 1.29
N LYS A 25 -17.44 0.73 1.66
CA LYS A 25 -17.20 1.85 0.73
C LYS A 25 -16.24 1.47 -0.39
N ALA A 26 -15.19 0.72 -0.08
CA ALA A 26 -14.27 0.23 -1.09
C ALA A 26 -14.95 -0.74 -2.08
N LYS A 27 -15.85 -1.59 -1.57
CA LYS A 27 -16.69 -2.49 -2.37
C LYS A 27 -17.66 -1.72 -3.27
N ALA A 28 -18.31 -0.68 -2.78
CA ALA A 28 -19.19 0.17 -3.58
C ALA A 28 -18.44 0.82 -4.77
N VAL A 29 -17.20 1.26 -4.54
CA VAL A 29 -16.34 1.75 -5.64
C VAL A 29 -15.94 0.61 -6.58
N SER A 30 -15.67 -0.60 -6.07
CA SER A 30 -15.38 -1.77 -6.92
C SER A 30 -16.55 -2.12 -7.86
N GLU A 31 -17.77 -2.15 -7.33
CA GLU A 31 -18.98 -2.53 -8.05
C GLU A 31 -19.36 -1.48 -9.09
N ALA A 32 -19.27 -0.19 -8.74
CA ALA A 32 -19.61 0.92 -9.63
C ALA A 32 -18.77 0.93 -10.93
N TYR A 33 -17.55 0.40 -10.90
CA TYR A 33 -16.66 0.39 -12.06
C TYR A 33 -16.51 -1.01 -12.68
N SER A 34 -17.25 -2.03 -12.21
CA SER A 34 -17.20 -3.42 -12.72
C SER A 34 -15.78 -3.98 -12.82
N LEU A 35 -14.92 -3.62 -11.86
CA LEU A 35 -13.51 -3.91 -11.98
C LEU A 35 -13.22 -5.26 -11.30
N THR A 36 -12.93 -6.30 -12.08
CA THR A 36 -12.42 -7.57 -11.55
C THR A 36 -11.38 -8.10 -12.53
N PRO A 37 -10.07 -7.85 -12.32
CA PRO A 37 -9.41 -7.14 -11.20
C PRO A 37 -9.57 -5.60 -11.24
N ILE A 38 -9.40 -4.94 -10.09
CA ILE A 38 -9.66 -3.49 -9.92
C ILE A 38 -8.73 -2.59 -10.73
N GLY A 39 -7.55 -3.09 -11.00
CA GLY A 39 -6.60 -2.48 -11.90
C GLY A 39 -5.26 -3.16 -11.75
N ARG A 40 -4.40 -2.94 -12.73
CA ARG A 40 -3.00 -3.32 -12.65
C ARG A 40 -2.22 -2.12 -12.13
N VAL A 41 -1.29 -2.40 -11.22
CA VAL A 41 -0.33 -1.41 -10.75
C VAL A 41 1.07 -1.88 -11.10
N THR A 42 1.91 -0.95 -11.53
CA THR A 42 3.30 -1.23 -11.87
C THR A 42 4.22 -0.32 -11.07
N GLY A 43 5.43 -0.79 -10.80
CA GLY A 43 6.40 -0.05 -9.98
C GLY A 43 5.95 0.08 -8.53
N VAL A 44 5.42 -1.00 -7.94
CA VAL A 44 5.02 -0.99 -6.53
C VAL A 44 6.25 -1.15 -5.65
N THR A 45 6.47 -0.17 -4.78
CA THR A 45 7.49 -0.22 -3.73
C THR A 45 6.81 -0.30 -2.38
N VAL A 46 7.04 -1.38 -1.64
CA VAL A 46 6.56 -1.54 -0.25
C VAL A 46 7.75 -1.40 0.70
N ARG A 47 7.65 -0.49 1.67
CA ARG A 47 8.66 -0.27 2.70
C ARG A 47 8.08 -0.59 4.08
N VAL A 48 8.76 -1.51 4.77
CA VAL A 48 8.45 -1.86 6.17
C VAL A 48 9.61 -1.37 7.03
N THR A 49 9.31 -0.51 8.00
CA THR A 49 10.30 0.03 8.94
C THR A 49 9.91 -0.30 10.37
N ASN A 50 10.88 -0.76 11.16
CA ASN A 50 10.73 -0.96 12.59
C ASN A 50 11.51 0.12 13.35
N ASP A 51 10.82 0.82 14.25
CA ASP A 51 11.39 1.90 15.06
C ASP A 51 12.20 1.36 16.24
N VAL A 52 13.31 0.67 15.95
CA VAL A 52 14.19 0.10 16.98
C VAL A 52 14.96 1.20 17.70
N ARG A 53 14.88 1.24 19.03
CA ARG A 53 15.54 2.27 19.86
C ARG A 53 16.58 1.65 20.81
N PRO A 54 17.75 2.28 20.98
CA PRO A 54 18.74 1.83 21.95
C PRO A 54 18.27 2.17 23.37
N PHE A 55 18.32 1.17 24.25
CA PHE A 55 18.15 1.35 25.68
C PHE A 55 19.52 1.42 26.35
N HIS A 56 19.72 2.46 27.17
CA HIS A 56 20.93 2.65 27.95
C HIS A 56 20.56 2.53 29.44
N GLU A 57 21.20 1.60 30.13
CA GLU A 57 21.16 1.58 31.59
C GLU A 57 21.92 2.77 32.17
N LEU A 58 21.48 3.23 33.33
CA LEU A 58 22.07 4.39 33.99
C LEU A 58 23.57 4.15 34.24
N GLY A 59 24.42 5.02 33.70
CA GLY A 59 25.88 4.93 33.83
C GLY A 59 26.59 4.16 32.72
N GLN A 60 25.87 3.50 31.80
CA GLN A 60 26.47 2.85 30.63
C GLN A 60 26.53 3.78 29.42
N ARG A 61 27.66 3.75 28.71
CA ARG A 61 27.86 4.54 27.48
C ARG A 61 27.43 3.80 26.22
N PHE A 62 27.41 2.47 26.26
CA PHE A 62 26.88 1.63 25.19
C PHE A 62 25.45 1.21 25.51
N ALA A 63 24.63 1.07 24.46
CA ALA A 63 23.30 0.51 24.60
C ALA A 63 23.41 -0.93 25.08
N THR A 64 22.66 -1.27 26.14
CA THR A 64 22.64 -2.63 26.70
C THR A 64 21.63 -3.51 25.97
N GLU A 65 20.61 -2.89 25.36
CA GLU A 65 19.54 -3.58 24.65
C GLU A 65 19.00 -2.72 23.50
N LEU A 66 18.50 -3.38 22.45
CA LEU A 66 17.68 -2.76 21.41
C LEU A 66 16.22 -3.12 21.64
N ARG A 67 15.38 -2.11 21.90
CA ARG A 67 13.95 -2.32 22.11
C ARG A 67 13.17 -2.13 20.81
N PRO A 68 12.28 -3.08 20.44
CA PRO A 68 11.44 -2.93 19.27
C PRO A 68 10.40 -1.83 19.52
N GLY A 69 10.20 -0.97 18.52
CA GLY A 69 9.17 0.05 18.52
C GLY A 69 8.02 -0.31 17.58
N ASN A 70 7.34 0.73 17.08
CA ASN A 70 6.25 0.55 16.13
C ASN A 70 6.77 0.04 14.78
N VAL A 71 5.95 -0.76 14.11
CA VAL A 71 6.16 -1.15 12.72
C VAL A 71 5.32 -0.24 11.85
N ASN A 72 5.98 0.45 10.92
CA ASN A 72 5.33 1.33 9.97
C ASN A 72 5.41 0.71 8.58
N VAL A 73 4.27 0.64 7.90
CA VAL A 73 4.15 0.11 6.53
C VAL A 73 3.63 1.21 5.61
N TYR A 74 4.38 1.49 4.57
CA TYR A 74 4.02 2.49 3.58
C TYR A 74 4.74 2.23 2.27
N GLY A 75 4.29 2.86 1.20
CA GLY A 75 4.82 2.58 -0.12
C GLY A 75 4.38 3.56 -1.18
N THR A 76 4.85 3.29 -2.39
CA THR A 76 4.55 4.09 -3.58
C THR A 76 4.14 3.19 -4.73
N ILE A 77 3.29 3.73 -5.60
CA ILE A 77 2.86 3.11 -6.85
C ILE A 77 3.17 4.10 -7.98
N ASP A 78 3.95 3.65 -8.96
CA ASP A 78 4.43 4.50 -10.07
C ASP A 78 3.44 4.61 -11.23
N ARG A 79 2.52 3.66 -11.37
CA ARG A 79 1.41 3.78 -12.31
C ARG A 79 0.28 2.87 -11.88
N ALA A 80 -0.93 3.41 -11.87
CA ALA A 80 -2.13 2.63 -11.67
C ALA A 80 -3.06 2.78 -12.87
N TYR A 81 -3.37 1.66 -13.52
CA TYR A 81 -4.26 1.67 -14.70
C TYR A 81 -5.74 1.80 -14.29
N ILE A 82 -6.07 2.74 -13.41
CA ILE A 82 -7.40 2.92 -12.83
C ILE A 82 -7.85 4.37 -13.04
N ASN A 83 -8.57 4.60 -14.12
CA ASN A 83 -9.09 5.93 -14.47
C ASN A 83 -10.20 6.35 -13.48
N GLY A 84 -10.00 7.43 -12.73
CA GLY A 84 -10.98 8.06 -11.81
C GLY A 84 -11.32 7.27 -10.53
N ALA A 85 -11.30 5.94 -10.56
CA ALA A 85 -11.69 5.10 -9.42
C ALA A 85 -10.72 5.21 -8.23
N LEU A 86 -9.43 5.52 -8.44
CA LEU A 86 -8.48 5.75 -7.34
C LEU A 86 -8.77 7.02 -6.54
N LEU A 87 -9.27 8.07 -7.19
CA LEU A 87 -9.63 9.35 -6.55
C LEU A 87 -10.85 9.10 -5.69
N LYS A 88 -11.79 8.30 -6.19
CA LYS A 88 -12.94 7.82 -5.42
C LYS A 88 -12.54 6.88 -4.28
N LEU A 89 -11.54 6.02 -4.48
CA LEU A 89 -10.97 5.20 -3.40
C LEU A 89 -10.25 6.02 -2.34
N MET A 90 -9.63 7.14 -2.71
CA MET A 90 -8.96 8.04 -1.76
C MET A 90 -9.98 8.89 -0.99
N LEU A 91 -10.90 9.52 -1.71
CA LEU A 91 -11.83 10.52 -1.20
C LEU A 91 -13.14 9.94 -0.67
N GLY A 92 -13.49 8.70 -1.04
CA GLY A 92 -14.78 8.09 -0.71
C GLY A 92 -15.94 8.98 -1.16
N ASP A 93 -16.89 9.20 -0.24
CA ASP A 93 -18.07 10.04 -0.48
C ASP A 93 -17.72 11.50 -0.84
N ALA A 94 -16.53 11.98 -0.46
CA ALA A 94 -16.07 13.32 -0.81
C ALA A 94 -15.71 13.48 -2.30
N ALA A 95 -15.61 12.38 -3.05
CA ALA A 95 -15.32 12.44 -4.49
C ALA A 95 -16.49 12.98 -5.32
N ASP A 96 -17.73 12.72 -4.87
CA ASP A 96 -18.95 13.08 -5.60
C ASP A 96 -19.58 14.38 -5.07
N SER A 97 -19.44 14.67 -3.77
CA SER A 97 -19.92 15.92 -3.18
C SER A 97 -19.19 16.25 -1.88
N ARG A 98 -19.07 17.53 -1.53
CA ARG A 98 -18.46 17.95 -0.26
C ARG A 98 -19.32 17.45 0.93
N PRO A 99 -18.81 16.56 1.80
CA PRO A 99 -19.58 16.05 2.92
C PRO A 99 -19.83 17.13 3.98
N ALA A 100 -21.01 17.11 4.60
CA ALA A 100 -21.38 18.06 5.67
C ALA A 100 -20.77 17.70 7.04
N GLY A 101 -20.17 16.51 7.17
CA GLY A 101 -19.58 15.99 8.41
C GLY A 101 -18.43 15.02 8.15
N THR A 102 -18.08 14.24 9.17
CA THR A 102 -17.06 13.18 9.05
C THR A 102 -17.48 12.16 8.00
N PHE A 103 -16.54 11.82 7.11
CA PHE A 103 -16.73 10.81 6.09
C PHE A 103 -15.65 9.74 6.20
N VAL A 104 -15.98 8.57 5.67
CA VAL A 104 -15.13 7.38 5.76
C VAL A 104 -14.24 7.30 4.52
N SER A 105 -12.94 7.20 4.72
CA SER A 105 -11.99 6.93 3.64
C SER A 105 -11.90 5.42 3.40
N PRO A 106 -12.11 4.94 2.16
CA PRO A 106 -12.01 3.51 1.84
C PRO A 106 -10.65 2.90 2.20
N SER A 107 -10.65 1.64 2.64
CA SER A 107 -9.44 0.81 2.82
C SER A 107 -9.47 -0.38 1.86
N PHE A 108 -8.30 -0.85 1.45
CA PHE A 108 -8.19 -2.01 0.56
C PHE A 108 -6.93 -2.83 0.81
N ASN A 109 -6.82 -4.00 0.19
CA ASN A 109 -5.61 -4.80 0.24
C ASN A 109 -4.88 -4.76 -1.11
N LEU A 110 -3.55 -4.86 -1.08
CA LEU A 110 -2.71 -4.84 -2.26
C LEU A 110 -1.90 -6.13 -2.31
N SER A 111 -2.06 -6.92 -3.36
CA SER A 111 -1.32 -8.17 -3.53
C SER A 111 -0.25 -7.99 -4.59
N VAL A 112 1.01 -8.11 -4.16
CA VAL A 112 2.19 -7.92 -5.00
C VAL A 112 2.91 -9.25 -5.14
N ARG A 113 3.21 -9.64 -6.38
CA ARG A 113 4.08 -10.79 -6.61
C ARG A 113 5.52 -10.32 -6.58
N VAL A 114 6.32 -10.96 -5.74
CA VAL A 114 7.75 -10.70 -5.58
C VAL A 114 8.50 -11.94 -6.04
N GLU A 115 9.30 -11.81 -7.08
CA GLU A 115 10.20 -12.88 -7.50
C GLU A 115 11.55 -12.72 -6.81
N ASN A 116 12.13 -13.82 -6.35
CA ASN A 116 13.46 -13.80 -5.75
C ASN A 116 14.53 -13.73 -6.85
N PRO A 117 15.29 -12.63 -6.98
CA PRO A 117 16.30 -12.51 -8.03
C PRO A 117 17.49 -13.47 -7.84
N SER A 118 17.67 -14.01 -6.63
CA SER A 118 18.72 -14.99 -6.32
C SER A 118 18.30 -16.44 -6.58
N LEU A 119 16.99 -16.70 -6.74
CA LEU A 119 16.42 -18.02 -7.03
C LEU A 119 15.28 -17.87 -8.07
N PRO A 120 15.62 -17.81 -9.37
CA PRO A 120 14.64 -17.71 -10.44
C PRO A 120 13.61 -18.84 -10.36
N GLY A 121 12.31 -18.51 -10.45
CA GLY A 121 11.21 -19.47 -10.31
C GLY A 121 10.62 -19.58 -8.89
N THR A 122 11.28 -19.05 -7.86
CA THR A 122 10.69 -18.90 -6.52
C THR A 122 10.03 -17.52 -6.41
N ALA A 123 8.70 -17.50 -6.30
CA ALA A 123 7.93 -16.28 -6.13
C ALA A 123 7.17 -16.30 -4.80
N SER A 124 7.19 -15.17 -4.10
CA SER A 124 6.39 -14.92 -2.91
C SER A 124 5.26 -13.94 -3.26
N THR A 125 4.12 -14.13 -2.64
CA THR A 125 3.02 -13.16 -2.69
C THR A 125 3.04 -12.34 -1.41
N VAL A 126 3.24 -11.03 -1.57
CA VAL A 126 3.21 -10.07 -0.47
C VAL A 126 1.87 -9.35 -0.53
N THR A 127 1.02 -9.58 0.47
CA THR A 127 -0.27 -8.90 0.59
C THR A 127 -0.18 -7.82 1.66
N VAL A 128 -0.31 -6.56 1.24
CA VAL A 128 -0.36 -5.39 2.11
C VAL A 128 -1.82 -5.17 2.53
N MET A 129 -2.08 -5.10 3.83
CA MET A 129 -3.42 -5.14 4.40
C MET A 129 -3.83 -3.77 4.97
N GLY A 130 -5.08 -3.37 4.75
CA GLY A 130 -5.63 -2.10 5.26
C GLY A 130 -4.96 -0.87 4.64
N VAL A 131 -4.69 -0.93 3.34
CA VAL A 131 -4.08 0.15 2.56
C VAL A 131 -5.03 1.34 2.46
N LYS A 132 -4.50 2.52 2.77
CA LYS A 132 -5.12 3.82 2.51
C LYS A 132 -4.20 4.68 1.66
N LEU A 133 -4.77 5.35 0.68
CA LEU A 133 -4.03 6.29 -0.16
C LEU A 133 -3.80 7.58 0.63
N GLU A 134 -2.53 7.97 0.74
CA GLU A 134 -2.10 9.19 1.43
C GLU A 134 -2.06 10.37 0.46
N GLU A 135 -1.64 10.12 -0.78
CA GLU A 135 -1.45 11.16 -1.79
C GLU A 135 -1.66 10.58 -3.18
N TRP A 136 -2.31 11.34 -4.06
CA TRP A 136 -2.29 11.09 -5.50
C TRP A 136 -1.78 12.35 -6.21
N ASN A 137 -0.66 12.22 -6.89
CA ASN A 137 -0.06 13.24 -7.74
C ASN A 137 -0.19 12.86 -9.21
N TYR A 138 -0.58 13.83 -10.04
CA TYR A 138 -0.71 13.70 -11.49
C TYR A 138 0.12 14.77 -12.19
N GLY A 139 1.21 14.34 -12.84
CA GLY A 139 2.01 15.17 -13.73
C GLY A 139 1.41 15.16 -15.13
N LEU A 140 1.01 16.34 -15.62
CA LEU A 140 0.47 16.55 -16.96
C LEU A 140 1.45 17.36 -17.82
N PRO A 141 2.54 16.74 -18.32
CA PRO A 141 3.41 17.40 -19.28
C PRO A 141 2.68 17.62 -20.62
N GLU A 142 2.94 18.75 -21.28
CA GLU A 142 2.32 19.11 -22.56
C GLU A 142 2.75 18.18 -23.71
N ASP A 143 4.00 17.68 -23.64
CA ASP A 143 4.66 16.91 -24.70
C ASP A 143 5.01 15.46 -24.30
N ASP A 144 4.47 14.94 -23.19
CA ASP A 144 4.81 13.59 -22.69
C ASP A 144 3.60 12.89 -22.07
N PHE A 145 3.75 11.61 -21.74
CA PHE A 145 2.71 10.83 -21.09
C PHE A 145 2.43 11.35 -19.68
N ALA A 146 1.16 11.34 -19.30
CA ALA A 146 0.77 11.66 -17.94
C ALA A 146 1.47 10.73 -16.94
N MET A 147 2.15 11.33 -15.97
CA MET A 147 2.85 10.61 -14.90
C MET A 147 1.94 10.57 -13.68
N GLU A 148 1.71 9.38 -13.14
CA GLU A 148 0.93 9.20 -11.92
C GLU A 148 1.86 8.75 -10.82
N LYS A 149 1.69 9.28 -9.60
CA LYS A 149 2.34 8.73 -8.43
C LYS A 149 1.37 8.71 -7.27
N VAL A 150 1.24 7.54 -6.66
CA VAL A 150 0.35 7.34 -5.51
C VAL A 150 1.18 6.90 -4.32
N ASN A 151 1.05 7.61 -3.20
CA ASN A 151 1.64 7.22 -1.92
C ASN A 151 0.55 6.56 -1.07
N PHE A 152 0.91 5.51 -0.33
CA PHE A 152 -0.03 4.81 0.54
C PHE A 152 0.60 4.43 1.88
N ARG A 153 -0.27 4.25 2.88
CA ARG A 153 0.05 3.66 4.18
C ARG A 153 -0.80 2.42 4.40
N ALA A 154 -0.32 1.51 5.23
CA ALA A 154 -1.04 0.28 5.52
C ALA A 154 -0.88 -0.13 7.00
N LEU A 155 -1.75 -1.04 7.43
CA LEU A 155 -1.76 -1.55 8.80
C LEU A 155 -0.66 -2.60 9.01
N TRP A 156 -0.56 -3.57 8.10
CA TRP A 156 0.41 -4.66 8.20
C TRP A 156 0.64 -5.35 6.85
N VAL A 157 1.57 -6.29 6.80
CA VAL A 157 1.92 -7.06 5.61
C VAL A 157 1.85 -8.56 5.91
N LYS A 158 1.21 -9.31 5.02
CA LYS A 158 1.21 -10.78 4.98
C LYS A 158 2.15 -11.24 3.87
N VAL A 159 2.97 -12.25 4.12
CA VAL A 159 3.84 -12.88 3.12
C VAL A 159 3.45 -14.34 2.99
N GLU A 160 3.25 -14.79 1.76
CA GLU A 160 2.93 -16.18 1.40
C GLU A 160 3.90 -16.65 0.34
N ASP A 161 4.74 -17.64 0.66
CA ASP A 161 5.68 -18.19 -0.30
C ASP A 161 5.00 -19.25 -1.16
N ALA A 162 5.18 -19.19 -2.49
CA ALA A 162 4.90 -20.34 -3.32
C ALA A 162 5.98 -21.38 -2.98
N THR A 163 5.56 -22.51 -2.40
CA THR A 163 6.39 -23.60 -1.89
C THR A 163 7.65 -23.86 -2.72
N ALA A 164 8.79 -23.96 -2.03
CA ALA A 164 10.05 -24.49 -2.58
C ALA A 164 9.92 -25.94 -3.03
#